data_AF-Q469C3-F1
#
_entry.id   AF-Q469C3-F1
#
_cell.length_a   1.000
_cell.length_b   1.000
_cell.length_c   1.000
_cell.angle_alpha   90.00
_cell.angle_beta   90.00
_cell.angle_gamma   90.00
#
_symmetry.space_group_name_H-M   'P 1'
#
loop_
_entity.id
_entity.type
_entity.pdbx_description
1 polymer ?
#
loop_
_entity_poly.entity_id
_entity_poly.type
_entity_poly.pdbx_seq_one_letter_code
_entity_poly.pdbx_strand_id
1 'polypeptide(L)'
;MLNTYLNARTNKVQIVPEFPPLNTEKEQEIILQALDKLQKGQKIKVDFTEDTTFENVQSYFTEQDYHIVHFTGHGVNRNGKGYLVFESEDRTARLIGNKTLADLFSNMGIKLVVLSSCGY
;
A
#
# COMPACT_ATOMS: atom_id res chain seq x y z
N MET A 1 -1.60 -19.12 -14.31
CA MET A 1 -2.16 -17.99 -13.54
C MET A 1 -1.11 -16.89 -13.51
N LEU A 2 -1.47 -15.67 -13.89
CA LEU A 2 -0.57 -14.51 -13.85
C LEU A 2 -0.52 -13.98 -12.42
N ASN A 3 0.64 -13.64 -11.88
CA ASN A 3 0.70 -12.97 -10.58
C ASN A 3 0.29 -11.50 -10.74
N THR A 4 -0.34 -10.93 -9.73
CA THR A 4 -0.83 -9.53 -9.78
C THR A 4 -0.28 -8.80 -8.57
N TYR A 5 0.31 -7.65 -8.80
CA TYR A 5 0.96 -6.82 -7.79
C TYR A 5 0.29 -5.45 -7.75
N LEU A 6 -0.08 -5.00 -6.56
CA LEU A 6 -0.55 -3.64 -6.31
C LEU A 6 0.46 -2.91 -5.43
N ASN A 7 0.90 -1.72 -5.85
CA ASN A 7 1.55 -0.77 -4.95
C ASN A 7 0.60 0.39 -4.61
N ALA A 8 0.23 0.50 -3.33
CA ALA A 8 -0.64 1.52 -2.79
C ALA A 8 0.19 2.57 -2.06
N ARG A 9 0.08 3.85 -2.46
CA ARG A 9 1.01 4.91 -2.07
C ARG A 9 0.32 6.13 -1.46
N THR A 10 0.68 6.49 -0.23
CA THR A 10 0.16 7.70 0.42
C THR A 10 1.01 8.90 0.02
N ASN A 11 0.44 9.90 -0.68
CA ASN A 11 1.20 11.08 -1.10
C ASN A 11 0.54 12.42 -0.71
N LYS A 12 -0.67 12.39 -0.14
CA LYS A 12 -1.53 13.58 0.02
C LYS A 12 -2.16 13.75 1.40
N VAL A 13 -1.75 12.97 2.41
CA VAL A 13 -2.17 13.20 3.79
C VAL A 13 -1.85 14.65 4.14
N GLN A 14 -2.88 15.42 4.44
CA GLN A 14 -2.79 16.86 4.64
C GLN A 14 -1.71 17.16 5.67
N ILE A 15 -0.88 18.16 5.36
CA ILE A 15 0.37 18.52 6.03
C ILE A 15 0.17 18.64 7.55
N VAL A 16 0.36 17.53 8.26
CA VAL A 16 0.70 17.53 9.67
C VAL A 16 2.23 17.42 9.71
N PRO A 17 2.95 18.21 10.52
CA PRO A 17 4.42 18.17 10.59
C PRO A 17 5.00 16.76 10.82
N GLU A 18 4.19 15.87 11.38
CA GLU A 18 4.51 14.46 11.68
C GLU A 18 4.62 13.58 10.42
N PHE A 19 4.03 13.97 9.28
CA PHE A 19 3.96 13.17 8.05
C PHE A 19 4.44 13.98 6.82
N PRO A 20 5.77 14.08 6.58
CA PRO A 20 6.30 14.79 5.43
C PRO A 20 5.97 14.06 4.11
N PRO A 21 5.87 14.78 2.98
CA PRO A 21 5.59 14.17 1.69
C PRO A 21 6.64 13.11 1.33
N LEU A 22 6.19 11.96 0.81
CA LEU A 22 7.04 10.86 0.40
C LEU A 22 7.48 11.03 -1.06
N ASN A 23 8.74 10.72 -1.36
CA ASN A 23 9.19 10.59 -2.75
C ASN A 23 8.82 9.20 -3.27
N THR A 24 7.57 9.06 -3.69
CA THR A 24 6.98 7.81 -4.18
C THR A 24 7.39 7.48 -5.62
N GLU A 25 7.90 8.45 -6.37
CA GLU A 25 8.35 8.30 -7.77
C GLU A 25 9.60 7.42 -7.86
N LYS A 26 10.60 7.70 -7.03
CA LYS A 26 11.83 6.91 -6.99
C LYS A 26 11.56 5.46 -6.58
N GLU A 27 10.64 5.23 -5.64
CA GLU A 27 10.27 3.87 -5.26
C GLU A 27 9.56 3.14 -6.39
N GLN A 28 8.64 3.81 -7.11
CA GLN A 28 7.98 3.25 -8.29
C GLN A 28 9.00 2.83 -9.36
N GLU A 29 10.01 3.67 -9.65
CA GLU A 29 11.06 3.32 -10.62
C GLU A 29 11.83 2.06 -10.21
N ILE A 30 12.20 1.95 -8.93
CA ILE A 30 12.92 0.78 -8.41
C ILE A 30 12.05 -0.48 -8.50
N ILE A 31 10.76 -0.40 -8.17
CA ILE A 31 9.80 -1.51 -8.28
C ILE A 31 9.70 -1.96 -9.74
N LEU A 32 9.49 -1.03 -10.68
CA LEU A 32 9.39 -1.34 -12.11
C LEU A 32 10.67 -1.97 -12.65
N GLN A 33 11.84 -1.47 -12.26
CA GLN A 33 13.13 -2.05 -12.64
C GLN A 33 13.30 -3.48 -12.10
N ALA A 34 12.93 -3.71 -10.84
CA ALA A 34 13.02 -5.04 -10.23
C ALA A 34 12.07 -6.06 -10.90
N LEU A 35 10.90 -5.61 -11.37
CA LEU A 35 9.86 -6.45 -11.97
C LEU A 35 9.91 -6.53 -13.50
N ASP A 36 10.75 -5.74 -14.18
CA ASP A 36 10.83 -5.61 -15.64
C ASP A 36 10.89 -6.96 -16.37
N LYS A 37 11.79 -7.85 -15.94
CA LYS A 37 11.94 -9.19 -16.55
C LYS A 37 10.67 -10.03 -16.42
N LEU A 38 9.98 -9.93 -15.27
CA LEU A 38 8.75 -10.67 -15.01
C LEU A 38 7.58 -10.11 -15.79
N GLN A 39 7.50 -8.78 -15.94
CA GLN A 39 6.48 -8.12 -16.77
C GLN A 39 6.67 -8.48 -18.24
N LYS A 40 7.89 -8.38 -18.78
CA LYS A 40 8.22 -8.78 -20.16
C LYS A 40 7.91 -10.26 -20.44
N GLY A 41 8.15 -11.12 -19.45
CA GLY A 41 7.81 -12.54 -19.51
C GLY A 41 6.33 -12.87 -19.26
N GLN A 42 5.47 -11.86 -19.11
CA GLN A 42 4.05 -12.01 -18.77
C GLN A 42 3.84 -12.94 -17.56
N LYS A 43 4.67 -12.77 -16.53
CA LYS A 43 4.59 -13.50 -15.26
C LYS A 43 3.98 -12.68 -14.14
N ILE A 44 3.96 -11.35 -14.29
CA ILE A 44 3.35 -10.42 -13.34
C ILE A 44 2.65 -9.26 -14.05
N LYS A 45 1.50 -8.84 -13.52
CA LYS A 45 0.85 -7.56 -13.81
C LYS A 45 1.07 -6.63 -12.61
N VAL A 46 1.42 -5.38 -12.87
CA VAL A 46 1.77 -4.39 -11.83
C VAL A 46 0.83 -3.20 -12.00
N ASP A 47 0.10 -2.88 -10.92
CA ASP A 47 -0.78 -1.72 -10.84
C ASP A 47 -0.29 -0.79 -9.70
N PHE A 48 -0.48 0.52 -9.89
CA PHE A 48 -0.14 1.55 -8.90
C PHE A 48 -1.37 2.39 -8.59
N THR A 49 -1.58 2.73 -7.31
CA THR A 49 -2.59 3.70 -6.89
C THR A 49 -1.98 4.73 -5.94
N GLU A 50 -2.40 5.98 -6.10
CA GLU A 50 -2.14 7.09 -5.16
C GLU A 50 -3.38 7.42 -4.32
N ASP A 51 -4.52 6.84 -4.68
CA ASP A 51 -5.76 6.95 -3.93
C ASP A 51 -5.76 5.87 -2.85
N THR A 52 -5.34 6.29 -1.66
CA THR A 52 -5.04 5.40 -0.52
C THR A 52 -6.00 5.64 0.63
N THR A 53 -7.26 5.95 0.32
CA THR A 53 -8.31 5.67 1.30
C THR A 53 -8.40 4.16 1.54
N PHE A 54 -8.72 3.78 2.77
CA PHE A 54 -8.83 2.36 3.13
C PHE A 54 -9.89 1.66 2.27
N GLU A 55 -10.99 2.35 2.02
CA GLU A 55 -12.10 1.92 1.18
C GLU A 55 -11.66 1.70 -0.27
N ASN A 56 -10.89 2.62 -0.85
CA ASN A 56 -10.43 2.47 -2.24
C ASN A 56 -9.43 1.32 -2.38
N VAL A 57 -8.49 1.17 -1.44
CA VAL A 57 -7.58 0.02 -1.42
C VAL A 57 -8.33 -1.30 -1.28
N GLN A 58 -9.40 -1.33 -0.47
CA GLN A 58 -10.27 -2.50 -0.36
C GLN A 58 -10.97 -2.81 -1.69
N SER A 59 -11.49 -1.79 -2.40
CA SER A 59 -12.14 -1.97 -3.70
C SER A 59 -11.21 -2.61 -4.72
N TYR A 60 -9.93 -2.21 -4.77
CA TYR A 60 -8.93 -2.86 -5.63
C TYR A 60 -8.84 -4.38 -5.39
N PHE A 61 -8.86 -4.80 -4.13
CA PHE A 61 -8.79 -6.22 -3.77
C PHE A 61 -10.07 -6.99 -4.10
N THR A 62 -11.22 -6.31 -4.12
CA THR A 62 -12.50 -6.95 -4.51
C THR A 62 -12.72 -7.02 -6.02
N GLU A 63 -12.17 -6.05 -6.77
CA GLU A 63 -12.34 -5.97 -8.22
C GLU A 63 -11.32 -6.82 -8.98
N GLN A 64 -10.16 -7.09 -8.38
CA GLN A 64 -9.08 -7.86 -8.99
C GLN A 64 -8.40 -8.78 -7.98
N ASP A 65 -8.00 -9.97 -8.45
CA ASP A 65 -7.24 -10.93 -7.66
C ASP A 65 -5.76 -10.51 -7.56
N TYR A 66 -5.46 -9.69 -6.55
CA TYR A 66 -4.09 -9.35 -6.18
C TYR A 66 -3.42 -10.47 -5.40
N HIS A 67 -2.15 -10.70 -5.70
CA HIS A 67 -1.35 -11.73 -5.02
C HIS A 67 -0.30 -11.10 -4.10
N ILE A 68 0.19 -9.92 -4.48
CA ILE A 68 1.19 -9.15 -3.74
C ILE A 68 0.62 -7.74 -3.53
N VAL A 69 0.65 -7.29 -2.30
CA VAL A 69 0.31 -5.90 -1.93
C VAL A 69 1.55 -5.26 -1.35
N HIS A 70 1.93 -4.10 -1.89
CA HIS A 70 3.03 -3.29 -1.37
C HIS A 70 2.47 -1.93 -0.96
N PHE A 71 2.44 -1.67 0.34
CA PHE A 71 2.07 -0.36 0.87
C PHE A 71 3.30 0.52 1.05
N THR A 72 3.27 1.70 0.45
CA THR A 72 4.24 2.78 0.64
C THR A 72 3.55 3.91 1.38
N GLY A 73 3.95 4.18 2.62
CA GLY A 73 3.31 5.24 3.38
C GLY A 73 3.88 5.42 4.77
N HIS A 74 3.22 6.26 5.56
CA HIS A 74 3.63 6.44 6.94
C HIS A 74 3.12 5.30 7.83
N GLY A 75 3.90 4.99 8.86
CA GLY A 75 3.48 4.18 9.98
C GLY A 75 3.77 4.93 11.28
N VAL A 76 3.05 4.56 12.34
CA VAL A 76 3.27 5.09 13.69
C VAL A 76 3.20 3.97 14.71
N ASN A 77 4.03 4.05 15.76
CA ASN A 77 3.85 3.23 16.95
C ASN A 77 3.09 4.03 18.02
N ARG A 78 1.99 3.47 18.54
CA ARG A 78 1.29 4.02 19.70
C ARG A 78 1.09 2.93 20.73
N ASN A 79 1.66 3.11 21.93
CA ASN A 79 1.54 2.18 23.05
C ASN A 79 1.92 0.73 22.70
N GLY A 80 3.00 0.54 21.93
CA GLY A 80 3.45 -0.79 21.50
C GLY A 80 2.64 -1.41 20.36
N LYS A 81 1.73 -0.65 19.75
CA LYS A 81 0.93 -1.08 18.59
C LYS A 81 1.31 -0.28 17.36
N GLY A 82 1.59 -1.00 16.26
CA GLY A 82 1.82 -0.40 14.95
C GLY A 82 0.50 -0.02 14.27
N TYR A 83 0.54 1.08 13.54
CA TYR A 83 -0.54 1.55 12.67
C TYR A 83 0.06 2.00 11.35
N LEU A 84 -0.65 1.73 10.26
CA LEU A 84 -0.41 2.39 8.98
C LEU A 84 -1.30 3.63 8.90
N VAL A 85 -0.77 4.70 8.30
CA VAL A 85 -1.51 5.95 8.10
C VAL A 85 -2.09 5.93 6.69
N PHE A 86 -3.41 5.82 6.59
CA PHE A 86 -4.17 5.96 5.36
C PHE A 86 -4.72 7.38 5.25
N GLU A 87 -5.07 7.79 4.03
CA GLU A 87 -5.82 9.02 3.80
C GLU A 87 -7.31 8.76 4.06
N SER A 88 -8.04 9.73 4.61
CA SER A 88 -9.51 9.73 4.60
C SER A 88 -10.04 10.65 3.50
N GLU A 89 -11.33 10.58 3.19
CA GLU A 89 -11.95 11.40 2.14
C GLU A 89 -11.75 12.92 2.34
N ASP A 90 -11.63 13.36 3.60
CA ASP A 90 -11.35 14.75 3.97
C ASP A 90 -9.84 15.10 3.97
N ARG A 91 -9.00 14.20 3.43
CA ARG A 91 -7.53 14.28 3.37
C ARG A 91 -6.83 14.25 4.72
N THR A 92 -7.51 13.86 5.79
CA THR A 92 -6.88 13.70 7.11
C THR A 92 -6.22 12.33 7.27
N ALA A 93 -5.44 12.17 8.35
CA ALA A 93 -4.75 10.93 8.66
C ALA A 93 -5.70 9.95 9.37
N ARG A 94 -5.89 8.77 8.77
CA ARG A 94 -6.63 7.65 9.37
C ARG A 94 -5.67 6.53 9.76
N LEU A 95 -5.64 6.20 11.05
CA LEU A 95 -4.80 5.12 11.55
C LEU A 95 -5.49 3.77 11.40
N ILE A 96 -4.89 2.87 10.63
CA ILE A 96 -5.36 1.50 10.45
C ILE A 96 -4.43 0.56 11.21
N GLY A 97 -4.99 -0.15 12.18
CA GLY A 97 -4.25 -1.07 13.03
C GLY A 97 -4.06 -2.45 12.41
N ASN A 98 -3.12 -3.21 12.97
CA ASN A 98 -2.72 -4.54 12.50
C ASN A 98 -3.89 -5.53 12.32
N LYS A 99 -4.86 -5.53 13.24
CA LYS A 99 -6.01 -6.45 13.15
C LYS A 99 -6.88 -6.13 11.92
N THR A 100 -7.18 -4.87 11.69
CA THR A 100 -7.98 -4.43 10.53
C THR A 100 -7.27 -4.78 9.21
N LEU A 101 -5.95 -4.59 9.15
CA LEU A 101 -5.15 -4.99 7.98
C LEU A 101 -5.16 -6.50 7.78
N ALA A 102 -4.94 -7.28 8.84
CA ALA A 102 -4.97 -8.74 8.77
C ALA A 102 -6.35 -9.25 8.30
N ASP A 103 -7.43 -8.69 8.85
CA ASP A 103 -8.80 -9.05 8.48
C ASP A 103 -9.10 -8.69 7.00
N LEU A 104 -8.57 -7.57 6.50
CA LEU A 104 -8.65 -7.18 5.09
C LEU A 104 -7.95 -8.19 4.18
N PHE A 105 -6.70 -8.54 4.48
CA PHE A 105 -5.91 -9.42 3.60
C PHE A 105 -6.34 -10.89 3.65
N SER A 106 -6.85 -11.36 4.78
CA SER A 106 -7.18 -12.78 5.00
C SER A 106 -8.26 -13.31 4.05
N ASN A 107 -9.10 -12.43 3.50
CA ASN A 107 -10.24 -12.80 2.65
C ASN A 107 -9.99 -12.56 1.15
N MET A 108 -8.83 -12.03 0.76
CA MET A 108 -8.61 -11.46 -0.58
C MET A 108 -7.60 -12.24 -1.45
N GLY A 109 -7.18 -13.45 -1.03
CA GLY A 109 -6.21 -14.26 -1.80
C GLY A 109 -4.77 -13.71 -1.83
N ILE A 110 -4.48 -12.68 -1.03
CA ILE A 110 -3.15 -12.07 -0.90
C ILE A 110 -2.17 -13.10 -0.32
N LYS A 111 -1.01 -13.23 -0.98
CA LYS A 111 0.06 -14.18 -0.60
C LYS A 111 1.25 -13.49 0.05
N LEU A 112 1.46 -12.21 -0.24
CA LEU A 112 2.55 -11.40 0.29
C LEU A 112 2.09 -9.97 0.50
N VAL A 113 2.41 -9.42 1.68
CA VAL A 113 2.24 -8.01 2.01
C VAL A 113 3.62 -7.42 2.30
N VAL A 114 3.99 -6.36 1.62
CA VAL A 114 5.20 -5.57 1.84
C VAL A 114 4.79 -4.22 2.41
N LEU A 115 5.38 -3.82 3.54
CA LEU A 115 5.10 -2.54 4.19
C LEU A 115 6.38 -1.68 4.17
N SER A 116 6.46 -0.76 3.21
CA SER A 116 7.45 0.31 3.17
C SER A 116 6.93 1.50 4.00
N SER A 117 7.01 1.38 5.32
CA SER A 117 6.57 2.42 6.24
C SER A 117 7.48 2.58 7.43
N CYS A 118 7.76 3.82 7.85
CA CYS A 118 8.52 4.10 9.06
C CYS A 118 7.71 3.70 10.32
N GLY A 119 8.41 3.21 11.35
CA GLY A 119 7.86 3.10 12.69
C GLY A 119 8.74 3.91 13.62
N TYR A 120 8.30 5.11 13.97
CA TYR A 120 8.86 5.86 15.10
C TYR A 120 8.17 5.44 16.38
#